data_AF-A0A1W9S0W3-F1
#
_entry.id   AF-A0A1W9S0W3-F1
#
_cell.length_a   1.000
_cell.length_b   1.000
_cell.length_c   1.000
_cell.angle_alpha   90.00
_cell.angle_beta   90.00
_cell.angle_gamma   90.00
#
_symmetry.space_group_name_H-M   'P 1'
#
loop_
_entity.id
_entity.type
_entity.pdbx_description
1 polymer ?
#
loop_
_entity_poly.entity_id
_entity_poly.type
_entity_poly.pdbx_seq_one_letter_code
_entity_poly.pdbx_strand_id
1 'polypeptide(L)'
;MREKKKRGIEVIIAPEKEGEIKNVYISPPVLIIILVGFILFVSGVGYLIYCYTHSLVDARLVTYLEEVKEKKERKIEIMEKTIPELESKLSEIRLAQDDVERKLQLDKLRGDEGNLKRYEKMSIGEALLSARTLRQRLETIYSRVKNMGDDSRRIPSLKPTKGWIYRKFGYYESPFTNTIQMHRGIDIVGKRGQPIVASADGVVIFSGLKGGYGLTVEIDHGNGY
;
A
#
# COMPACT_ATOMS: atom_id res chain seq x y z
N MET A 1 43.07 -8.45 -66.78
CA MET A 1 42.54 -9.26 -65.66
C MET A 1 42.53 -8.38 -64.41
N ARG A 2 41.37 -8.09 -63.82
CA ARG A 2 41.30 -7.33 -62.55
C ARG A 2 41.51 -8.29 -61.38
N GLU A 3 42.60 -8.12 -60.63
CA GLU A 3 42.82 -8.84 -59.37
C GLU A 3 41.62 -8.61 -58.44
N LYS A 4 40.93 -9.69 -58.07
CA LYS A 4 39.87 -9.64 -57.06
C LYS A 4 40.53 -9.30 -55.73
N LYS A 5 40.43 -8.03 -55.32
CA LYS A 5 40.84 -7.54 -54.00
C LYS A 5 40.27 -8.48 -52.93
N LYS A 6 41.15 -9.19 -52.20
CA LYS A 6 40.76 -10.11 -51.13
C LYS A 6 40.02 -9.29 -50.06
N ARG A 7 38.71 -9.45 -49.94
CA ARG A 7 37.89 -8.76 -48.93
C ARG A 7 38.13 -9.46 -47.59
N GLY A 8 38.97 -8.91 -46.73
CA GLY A 8 39.27 -9.45 -45.39
C GLY A 8 40.25 -8.55 -44.64
N ILE A 9 40.50 -8.84 -43.37
CA ILE A 9 41.40 -8.05 -42.53
C ILE A 9 42.72 -8.80 -42.37
N GLU A 10 43.83 -8.14 -42.66
CA GLU A 10 45.18 -8.64 -42.38
C GLU A 10 45.67 -7.98 -41.10
N VAL A 11 45.91 -8.80 -40.07
CA VAL A 11 46.45 -8.34 -38.79
C VAL A 11 47.93 -8.69 -38.78
N ILE A 12 48.78 -7.66 -38.73
CA ILE A 12 50.22 -7.81 -38.64
C ILE A 12 50.59 -7.72 -37.16
N ILE A 13 51.14 -8.80 -36.61
CA ILE A 13 51.63 -8.84 -35.24
C ILE A 13 53.15 -8.70 -35.29
N ALA A 14 53.64 -7.52 -34.93
CA ALA A 14 55.07 -7.22 -34.83
C ALA A 14 55.48 -7.17 -33.34
N PRO A 15 56.35 -8.08 -32.86
CA PRO A 15 56.81 -8.06 -31.47
C PRO A 15 57.79 -6.91 -31.21
N GLU A 16 57.80 -6.39 -29.98
CA GLU A 16 58.58 -5.22 -29.56
C GLU A 16 60.09 -5.52 -29.39
N LYS A 17 60.48 -6.79 -29.25
CA LYS A 17 61.89 -7.25 -29.28
C LYS A 17 62.01 -8.48 -30.19
N GLU A 18 63.22 -8.67 -30.74
CA GLU A 18 63.55 -9.62 -31.81
C GLU A 18 62.63 -10.84 -31.89
N GLY A 19 61.83 -10.88 -32.96
CA GLY A 19 60.90 -11.96 -33.26
C GLY A 19 60.34 -11.80 -34.67
N GLU A 20 59.87 -12.90 -35.26
CA GLU A 20 59.35 -12.89 -36.62
C GLU A 20 58.00 -12.15 -36.69
N ILE A 21 57.86 -11.28 -37.69
CA ILE A 21 56.59 -10.64 -38.02
C ILE A 21 55.63 -11.72 -38.51
N LYS A 22 54.49 -11.86 -37.82
CA LYS A 22 53.44 -12.81 -38.20
C LYS A 22 52.25 -12.08 -38.78
N ASN A 23 51.89 -12.44 -40.01
CA ASN A 23 50.68 -11.93 -40.66
C ASN A 23 49.56 -12.96 -40.50
N VAL A 24 48.45 -12.54 -39.89
CA VAL A 24 47.26 -13.36 -39.75
C VAL A 24 46.16 -12.78 -40.63
N TYR A 25 45.75 -13.55 -41.64
CA TYR A 25 44.64 -13.17 -42.51
C TYR A 25 43.32 -13.71 -41.97
N ILE A 26 42.39 -12.81 -41.65
CA ILE A 26 41.06 -13.16 -41.17
C ILE A 26 40.07 -13.02 -42.32
N SER A 27 39.46 -14.15 -42.72
CA SER A 27 38.43 -14.16 -43.74
C SER A 27 37.11 -13.56 -43.19
N PRO A 28 36.28 -12.93 -44.04
CA PRO A 28 35.00 -12.35 -43.59
C PRO A 28 34.07 -13.31 -42.84
N PRO A 29 33.94 -14.60 -43.21
CA PRO A 29 33.11 -15.55 -42.46
C PRO A 29 33.61 -15.76 -41.02
N VAL A 30 34.93 -15.84 -40.81
CA VAL A 30 35.53 -16.00 -39.48
C VAL A 30 35.25 -14.77 -38.62
N LEU A 31 35.33 -13.58 -39.21
CA LEU A 31 35.04 -12.33 -38.52
C LEU A 31 33.57 -12.23 -38.08
N ILE A 32 32.64 -12.69 -38.92
CA ILE A 32 31.22 -12.80 -38.58
C ILE A 32 31.01 -13.78 -37.42
N ILE A 33 31.66 -14.95 -37.44
CA ILE A 33 31.55 -15.94 -36.34
C ILE A 33 32.05 -15.35 -35.02
N ILE A 34 33.20 -14.66 -35.03
CA ILE A 34 33.74 -13.99 -33.83
C ILE A 34 32.77 -12.92 -33.32
N LEU A 35 32.21 -12.10 -34.21
CA LEU A 35 31.25 -11.07 -33.85
C LEU A 35 29.97 -11.66 -33.24
N VAL A 36 29.41 -12.70 -33.86
CA VAL A 36 28.22 -13.41 -33.36
C VAL A 36 28.51 -14.05 -32.00
N GLY A 37 29.67 -14.70 -31.85
CA GLY A 37 30.11 -15.27 -30.57
C GLY A 37 30.23 -14.22 -29.47
N PHE A 38 30.79 -13.05 -29.79
CA PHE A 38 30.89 -11.92 -28.85
C PHE A 38 29.50 -11.39 -28.45
N ILE A 39 28.58 -11.24 -29.40
CA ILE A 39 27.20 -10.80 -29.12
C ILE A 39 26.49 -11.81 -28.20
N LEU A 40 26.61 -13.11 -28.49
CA LEU A 40 26.03 -14.16 -27.66
C LEU A 40 26.63 -14.17 -26.26
N PHE A 41 27.94 -13.97 -26.14
CA PHE A 41 28.61 -13.88 -24.85
C PHE A 41 28.12 -12.69 -24.02
N VAL A 42 28.09 -11.49 -24.61
CA VAL A 42 27.58 -10.28 -23.94
C VAL A 42 26.12 -10.43 -23.54
N SER A 43 25.29 -11.01 -24.41
CA SER A 43 23.88 -11.30 -24.11
C SER A 43 23.74 -12.32 -22.97
N GLY A 44 24.58 -13.35 -22.94
CA GLY A 44 24.57 -14.38 -21.89
C GLY A 44 24.99 -13.80 -20.54
N VAL A 45 26.05 -13.01 -20.49
CA VAL A 45 26.49 -12.31 -19.28
C VAL A 45 25.41 -11.33 -18.80
N GLY A 46 24.81 -10.56 -19.72
CA GLY A 46 23.70 -9.65 -19.40
C GLY A 46 22.50 -10.40 -18.82
N TYR A 47 22.15 -11.56 -19.39
CA TYR A 47 21.08 -12.40 -18.88
C TYR A 47 21.38 -12.96 -17.48
N LEU A 48 22.62 -13.38 -17.22
CA LEU A 48 23.04 -13.85 -15.89
C LEU A 48 22.97 -12.73 -14.84
N ILE A 49 23.42 -11.51 -15.17
CA ILE A 49 23.31 -10.34 -14.29
C ILE A 49 21.84 -10.01 -14.03
N TYR A 50 21.00 -10.03 -15.08
CA TYR A 50 19.56 -9.83 -14.95
C TYR A 50 18.93 -10.86 -14.00
N CYS A 51 19.23 -12.16 -14.18
CA CYS A 51 18.72 -13.21 -13.31
C CYS A 51 19.17 -13.03 -11.85
N TYR A 52 20.45 -12.69 -11.63
CA TYR A 52 21.00 -12.48 -10.29
C TYR A 52 20.35 -11.29 -9.58
N THR A 53 20.23 -10.15 -10.28
CA THR A 53 19.61 -8.94 -9.72
C THR A 53 18.13 -9.14 -9.45
N HIS A 54 17.40 -9.82 -10.34
CA HIS A 54 15.99 -10.12 -10.13
C HIS A 54 15.78 -11.05 -8.93
N SER A 55 16.58 -12.14 -8.83
CA SER A 55 16.52 -13.07 -7.70
C SER A 55 16.81 -12.42 -6.35
N LEU A 56 17.72 -11.44 -6.29
CA LEU A 56 18.01 -10.69 -5.06
C LEU A 56 16.86 -9.76 -4.65
N VAL A 57 16.23 -9.10 -5.62
CA VAL A 57 15.09 -8.21 -5.37
C VAL A 57 13.88 -9.00 -4.87
N ASP A 58 13.62 -10.16 -5.48
CA ASP A 58 12.52 -11.04 -5.09
C ASP A 58 12.70 -11.55 -3.65
N ALA A 59 13.92 -11.98 -3.28
CA ALA A 59 14.20 -12.43 -1.93
C ALA A 59 13.95 -11.32 -0.88
N ARG A 60 14.39 -10.08 -1.15
CA ARG A 60 14.13 -8.93 -0.25
C ARG A 60 12.66 -8.57 -0.17
N LEU A 61 11.94 -8.66 -1.28
CA LEU A 61 10.52 -8.39 -1.32
C LEU A 61 9.75 -9.42 -0.49
N VAL A 62 10.12 -10.70 -0.58
CA VAL A 62 9.52 -11.78 0.22
C VAL A 62 9.74 -11.52 1.71
N THR A 63 10.98 -11.25 2.15
CA THR A 63 11.25 -10.97 3.57
C THR A 63 10.50 -9.73 4.06
N TYR A 64 10.43 -8.67 3.23
CA TYR A 64 9.64 -7.47 3.56
C TYR A 64 8.15 -7.77 3.71
N LEU A 65 7.59 -8.58 2.79
CA LEU A 65 6.18 -8.97 2.85
C LEU A 65 5.88 -9.83 4.07
N GLU A 66 6.79 -10.74 4.44
CA GLU A 66 6.68 -11.55 5.66
C GLU A 66 6.69 -10.69 6.92
N GLU A 67 7.61 -9.72 7.04
CA GLU A 67 7.62 -8.78 8.18
C GLU A 67 6.33 -7.95 8.27
N VAL A 68 5.85 -7.44 7.13
CA VAL A 68 4.60 -6.66 7.08
C VAL A 68 3.41 -7.52 7.47
N LYS A 69 3.38 -8.78 7.01
CA LYS A 69 2.34 -9.75 7.36
C LYS A 69 2.35 -10.05 8.86
N GLU A 70 3.51 -10.37 9.43
CA GLU A 70 3.66 -10.69 10.86
C GLU A 70 3.29 -9.49 11.75
N LYS A 71 3.65 -8.26 11.35
CA LYS A 71 3.22 -7.04 12.06
C LYS A 71 1.70 -6.86 12.04
N LYS A 72 1.05 -7.15 10.91
CA LYS A 72 -0.42 -7.09 10.80
C LYS A 72 -1.08 -8.16 11.66
N GLU A 73 -0.60 -9.40 11.61
CA GLU A 73 -1.12 -10.53 12.39
C GLU A 73 -0.98 -10.29 13.90
N ARG A 74 0.18 -9.83 14.37
CA ARG A 74 0.36 -9.42 15.77
C ARG A 74 -0.63 -8.34 16.20
N LYS A 75 -0.89 -7.35 15.34
CA LYS A 75 -1.84 -6.27 15.65
C LYS A 75 -3.27 -6.80 15.73
N ILE A 76 -3.64 -7.73 14.86
CA ILE A 76 -4.93 -8.42 14.89
C ILE A 76 -5.07 -9.21 16.18
N GLU A 77 -4.05 -10.01 16.54
CA GLU A 77 -4.07 -10.81 17.77
C GLU A 77 -4.21 -9.95 19.03
N ILE A 78 -3.48 -8.83 19.11
CA ILE A 78 -3.60 -7.88 20.23
C ILE A 78 -5.02 -7.29 20.27
N MET A 79 -5.57 -6.91 19.11
CA MET A 79 -6.94 -6.38 19.03
C MET A 79 -7.98 -7.42 19.46
N GLU A 80 -7.86 -8.68 19.01
CA GLU A 80 -8.73 -9.78 19.40
C GLU A 80 -8.70 -10.06 20.90
N LYS A 81 -7.54 -9.91 21.56
CA LYS A 81 -7.44 -10.02 23.03
C LYS A 81 -7.97 -8.78 23.76
N THR A 82 -7.85 -7.60 23.17
CA THR A 82 -8.29 -6.34 23.79
C THR A 82 -9.81 -6.19 23.78
N ILE A 83 -10.49 -6.71 22.76
CA ILE A 83 -11.96 -6.65 22.62
C ILE A 83 -12.69 -7.26 23.84
N PRO A 84 -12.43 -8.50 24.26
CA PRO A 84 -13.12 -9.10 25.42
C PRO A 84 -12.75 -8.41 26.74
N GLU A 85 -11.51 -7.92 26.88
CA GLU A 85 -11.13 -7.14 28.06
C GLU A 85 -11.94 -5.83 28.15
N LEU A 86 -12.14 -5.17 27.01
CA LEU A 86 -12.94 -3.96 26.92
C LEU A 86 -14.42 -4.23 27.23
N GLU A 87 -14.96 -5.36 26.78
CA GLU A 87 -16.32 -5.82 27.12
C GLU A 87 -16.49 -6.04 28.63
N SER A 88 -15.53 -6.72 29.28
CA SER A 88 -15.55 -6.96 30.73
C SER A 88 -15.54 -5.64 31.51
N LYS A 89 -14.61 -4.73 31.19
CA LYS A 89 -14.52 -3.43 31.84
C LYS A 89 -15.79 -2.59 31.65
N LEU A 90 -16.39 -2.65 30.46
CA LEU A 90 -17.64 -1.93 30.19
C LEU A 90 -18.79 -2.50 31.04
N SER A 91 -18.86 -3.82 31.19
CA SER A 91 -19.83 -4.49 32.05
C SER A 91 -19.66 -4.11 33.53
N GLU A 92 -18.42 -4.11 34.03
CA GLU A 92 -18.11 -3.69 35.40
C GLU A 92 -18.52 -2.23 35.67
N ILE A 93 -18.18 -1.32 34.76
CA ILE A 93 -18.57 0.10 34.86
C ILE A 93 -20.10 0.24 34.88
N ARG A 94 -20.81 -0.54 34.06
CA ARG A 94 -22.27 -0.52 34.03
C ARG A 94 -22.88 -0.96 35.36
N LEU A 95 -22.39 -2.07 35.93
CA LEU A 95 -22.86 -2.55 37.23
C LEU A 95 -22.56 -1.55 38.36
N ALA A 96 -21.38 -0.95 38.35
CA ALA A 96 -21.00 0.08 39.32
C ALA A 96 -21.89 1.33 39.22
N GLN A 97 -22.21 1.78 37.99
CA GLN A 97 -23.13 2.90 37.77
C GLN A 97 -24.54 2.58 38.28
N ASP A 98 -25.07 1.40 37.97
CA ASP A 98 -26.40 0.99 38.40
C ASP A 98 -26.47 0.88 39.94
N ASP A 99 -25.40 0.44 40.60
CA ASP A 99 -25.35 0.37 42.06
C ASP A 99 -25.35 1.75 42.73
N VAL A 100 -24.54 2.68 42.20
CA VAL A 100 -24.50 4.07 42.70
C VAL A 100 -25.84 4.76 42.48
N GLU A 101 -26.47 4.57 41.32
CA GLU A 101 -27.76 5.16 41.01
C GLU A 101 -28.88 4.62 41.92
N ARG A 102 -28.88 3.32 42.22
CA ARG A 102 -29.79 2.72 43.21
C ARG A 102 -29.58 3.27 44.61
N LYS A 103 -28.34 3.35 45.09
CA LYS A 103 -28.02 3.93 46.42
C LYS A 103 -28.47 5.39 46.52
N LEU A 104 -28.24 6.17 45.47
CA LEU A 104 -28.69 7.57 45.40
C LEU A 104 -30.22 7.71 45.41
N GLN A 105 -30.94 6.79 44.76
CA GLN A 105 -32.41 6.76 44.84
C GLN A 105 -32.92 6.36 46.22
N LEU A 106 -32.29 5.38 46.88
CA LEU A 106 -32.64 4.94 48.22
C LEU A 106 -32.41 6.04 49.27
N ASP A 107 -31.32 6.80 49.16
CA ASP A 107 -31.05 7.96 50.02
C ASP A 107 -32.08 9.07 49.85
N LYS A 108 -32.60 9.28 48.62
CA LYS A 108 -33.70 10.23 48.37
C LYS A 108 -35.01 9.80 49.03
N LEU A 109 -35.28 8.50 49.09
CA LEU A 109 -36.50 7.95 49.69
C LEU A 109 -36.44 7.89 51.22
N ARG A 110 -35.25 7.77 51.81
CA ARG A 110 -35.06 7.68 53.27
C ARG A 110 -35.31 8.99 54.03
N GLY A 111 -35.48 10.12 53.35
CA GLY A 111 -35.94 11.37 53.98
C GLY A 111 -35.08 11.90 55.12
N ASP A 112 -33.83 11.43 55.24
CA ASP A 112 -32.92 11.88 56.29
C ASP A 112 -32.20 13.15 55.78
N GLU A 113 -32.76 14.31 56.10
CA GLU A 113 -32.13 15.64 55.94
C GLU A 113 -30.93 15.83 56.89
N GLY A 114 -30.41 14.76 57.48
CA GLY A 114 -29.19 14.74 58.26
C GLY A 114 -27.93 14.93 57.42
N ASN A 115 -27.52 16.19 57.25
CA ASN A 115 -26.12 16.65 57.18
C ASN A 115 -25.13 16.01 56.17
N LEU A 116 -25.56 15.27 55.14
CA LEU A 116 -24.71 15.05 53.96
C LEU A 116 -24.55 16.39 53.25
N LYS A 117 -23.41 17.05 53.48
CA LYS A 117 -23.08 18.37 52.94
C LYS A 117 -23.45 18.43 51.46
N ARG A 118 -24.23 19.45 51.09
CA ARG A 118 -24.62 19.78 49.69
C ARG A 118 -23.45 19.68 48.68
N TYR A 119 -22.23 19.92 49.14
CA TYR A 119 -20.98 19.73 48.40
C TYR A 119 -20.69 18.27 47.98
N GLU A 120 -20.96 17.28 48.82
CA GLU A 120 -20.76 15.85 48.51
C GLU A 120 -21.75 15.37 47.45
N LYS A 121 -23.04 15.76 47.56
CA LYS A 121 -24.06 15.43 46.54
C LYS A 121 -23.76 16.06 45.18
N MET A 122 -23.24 17.28 45.14
CA MET A 122 -22.85 17.95 43.88
C MET A 122 -21.63 17.29 43.25
N SER A 123 -20.61 16.96 44.07
CA SER A 123 -19.41 16.23 43.64
C SER A 123 -19.73 14.82 43.11
N ILE A 124 -20.64 14.09 43.77
CA ILE A 124 -21.09 12.77 43.32
C ILE A 124 -21.87 12.87 42.00
N GLY A 125 -22.71 13.90 41.82
CA GLY A 125 -23.43 14.14 40.58
C GLY A 125 -22.51 14.40 39.38
N GLU A 126 -21.47 15.20 39.57
CA GLU A 126 -20.45 15.48 38.54
C GLU A 126 -19.62 14.24 38.21
N ALA A 127 -19.24 13.45 39.21
CA ALA A 127 -18.55 12.18 39.02
C ALA A 127 -19.42 11.18 38.22
N LEU A 128 -20.72 11.10 38.52
CA LEU A 128 -21.66 10.23 37.81
C LEU A 128 -21.83 10.64 36.35
N LEU A 129 -21.95 11.94 36.08
CA LEU A 129 -22.04 12.48 34.72
C LEU A 129 -20.76 12.20 33.92
N SER A 130 -19.60 12.37 34.56
CA SER A 130 -18.30 12.06 33.97
C SER A 130 -18.16 10.57 33.66
N ALA A 131 -18.62 9.70 34.56
CA ALA A 131 -18.65 8.25 34.33
C ALA A 131 -19.59 7.87 33.17
N ARG A 132 -20.78 8.49 33.07
CA ARG A 132 -21.74 8.25 31.97
C ARG A 132 -21.15 8.65 30.62
N THR A 133 -20.56 9.83 30.54
CA THR A 133 -19.94 10.32 29.30
C THR A 133 -18.73 9.47 28.90
N LEU A 134 -17.89 9.06 29.87
CA LEU A 134 -16.78 8.15 29.62
C LEU A 134 -17.28 6.80 29.07
N ARG A 135 -18.34 6.23 29.67
CA ARG A 135 -18.96 5.00 29.19
C ARG A 135 -19.48 5.14 27.77
N GLN A 136 -20.22 6.20 27.44
CA GLN A 136 -20.73 6.43 26.09
C GLN A 136 -19.60 6.55 25.05
N ARG A 137 -18.49 7.21 25.42
CA ARG A 137 -17.28 7.26 24.58
C ARG A 137 -16.67 5.87 24.39
N LEU A 138 -16.55 5.08 25.46
CA LEU A 138 -16.04 3.71 25.39
C LEU A 138 -16.93 2.79 24.54
N GLU A 139 -18.26 2.88 24.66
CA GLU A 139 -19.21 2.15 23.81
C GLU A 139 -19.02 2.50 22.33
N THR A 140 -18.84 3.79 22.02
CA THR A 140 -18.59 4.26 20.65
C THR A 140 -17.25 3.74 20.10
N ILE A 141 -16.20 3.74 20.93
CA ILE A 141 -14.88 3.20 20.55
C ILE A 141 -15.00 1.69 20.32
N TYR A 142 -15.66 0.97 21.21
CA TYR A 142 -15.89 -0.47 21.09
C TYR A 142 -16.67 -0.80 19.81
N SER A 143 -17.77 -0.10 19.52
CA SER A 143 -18.55 -0.35 18.31
C SER A 143 -17.75 -0.07 17.04
N ARG A 144 -16.89 0.96 17.04
CA ARG A 144 -15.96 1.21 15.93
C ARG A 144 -14.96 0.07 15.76
N VAL A 145 -14.29 -0.33 16.85
CA VAL A 145 -13.29 -1.42 16.80
C VAL A 145 -13.93 -2.74 16.35
N LYS A 146 -15.15 -3.04 16.80
CA LYS A 146 -15.90 -4.23 16.37
C LYS A 146 -16.25 -4.19 14.88
N ASN A 147 -16.69 -3.05 14.38
CA ASN A 147 -17.11 -2.90 12.99
C ASN A 147 -15.95 -2.60 12.03
N MET A 148 -14.73 -2.37 12.53
CA MET A 148 -13.54 -2.12 11.70
C MET A 148 -13.28 -3.24 10.68
N GLY A 149 -13.64 -4.50 11.00
CA GLY A 149 -13.51 -5.62 10.06
C GLY A 149 -14.39 -5.47 8.83
N ASP A 150 -15.64 -5.02 9.01
CA ASP A 150 -16.57 -4.76 7.91
C ASP A 150 -16.23 -3.46 7.17
N ASP A 151 -15.85 -2.41 7.89
CA ASP A 151 -15.41 -1.15 7.29
C ASP A 151 -14.12 -1.32 6.49
N SER A 152 -13.21 -2.21 6.90
CA SER A 152 -11.93 -2.42 6.19
C SER A 152 -12.13 -2.90 4.76
N ARG A 153 -13.20 -3.63 4.46
CA ARG A 153 -13.50 -4.10 3.09
C ARG A 153 -13.94 -2.97 2.16
N ARG A 154 -14.45 -1.90 2.75
CA ARG A 154 -14.91 -0.69 2.06
C ARG A 154 -13.81 0.35 1.87
N ILE A 155 -12.61 0.17 2.45
CA ILE A 155 -11.51 1.11 2.27
C ILE A 155 -10.84 0.88 0.89
N PRO A 156 -10.89 1.83 -0.05
CA PRO A 156 -10.30 1.69 -1.38
C PRO A 156 -8.78 1.58 -1.31
N SER A 157 -8.27 0.36 -1.21
CA SER A 157 -6.87 0.06 -0.91
C SER A 157 -6.23 -0.90 -1.92
N LEU A 158 -7.05 -1.58 -2.72
CA LEU A 158 -6.58 -2.39 -3.84
C LEU A 158 -6.21 -1.51 -5.03
N LYS A 159 -5.16 -1.92 -5.74
CA LYS A 159 -4.81 -1.31 -7.01
C LYS A 159 -5.77 -1.81 -8.09
N PRO A 160 -6.52 -0.93 -8.79
CA PRO A 160 -7.62 -1.35 -9.66
C PRO A 160 -7.16 -2.04 -10.95
N THR A 161 -5.90 -1.86 -11.35
CA THR A 161 -5.34 -2.58 -12.52
C THR A 161 -3.82 -2.70 -12.44
N LYS A 162 -3.25 -3.65 -13.19
CA LYS A 162 -1.80 -3.82 -13.33
C LYS A 162 -1.21 -2.68 -14.17
N GLY A 163 0.03 -2.27 -13.90
CA GLY A 163 0.67 -1.17 -14.64
C GLY A 163 1.47 -0.24 -13.74
N TRP A 164 2.31 0.63 -14.31
CA TRP A 164 3.01 1.65 -13.54
C TRP A 164 2.17 2.93 -13.44
N ILE A 165 2.40 3.70 -12.38
CA ILE A 165 1.79 5.01 -12.21
C ILE A 165 2.53 5.98 -13.13
N TYR A 166 1.83 6.54 -14.11
CA TYR A 166 2.36 7.55 -15.01
C TYR A 166 2.34 8.92 -14.37
N ARG A 167 1.23 9.28 -13.72
CA ARG A 167 1.07 10.54 -13.00
C ARG A 167 0.46 10.30 -11.64
N LYS A 168 1.02 10.97 -10.63
CA LYS A 168 0.53 10.97 -9.26
C LYS A 168 -0.49 12.08 -9.07
N PHE A 169 -1.25 11.99 -7.98
CA PHE A 169 -2.09 13.08 -7.50
C PHE A 169 -1.25 14.30 -7.13
N GLY A 170 -1.77 15.50 -7.36
CA GLY A 170 -1.16 16.76 -6.93
C GLY A 170 -0.89 17.74 -8.07
N TYR A 171 -0.18 18.81 -7.72
CA TYR A 171 0.19 19.86 -8.67
C TYR A 171 1.32 19.40 -9.59
N TYR A 172 1.17 19.66 -10.88
CA TYR A 172 2.20 19.45 -11.88
C TYR A 172 2.26 20.61 -12.86
N GLU A 173 3.44 20.83 -13.43
CA GLU A 173 3.62 21.79 -14.52
C GLU A 173 3.23 21.12 -15.84
N SER A 174 2.22 21.67 -16.50
CA SER A 174 1.72 21.12 -17.77
C SER A 174 2.68 21.46 -18.92
N PRO A 175 3.24 20.46 -19.63
CA PRO A 175 4.14 20.71 -20.75
C PRO A 175 3.44 21.33 -21.97
N PHE A 176 2.11 21.37 -21.97
CA PHE A 176 1.29 21.92 -23.06
C PHE A 176 0.89 23.37 -22.82
N THR A 177 0.75 23.77 -21.56
CA THR A 177 0.22 25.10 -21.19
C THR A 177 1.21 25.93 -20.38
N ASN A 178 2.34 25.36 -19.94
CA ASN A 178 3.31 25.98 -19.03
C ASN A 178 2.65 26.60 -17.78
N THR A 179 1.57 25.98 -17.32
CA THR A 179 0.84 26.39 -16.12
C THR A 179 0.80 25.24 -15.12
N ILE A 180 0.76 25.61 -13.84
CA ILE A 180 0.55 24.67 -12.74
C ILE A 180 -0.91 24.20 -12.80
N GLN A 181 -1.10 22.90 -12.97
CA GLN A 181 -2.41 22.25 -12.96
C GLN A 181 -2.52 21.25 -11.82
N MET A 182 -3.72 21.10 -11.26
CA MET A 182 -4.00 20.14 -10.19
C MET A 182 -4.51 18.82 -10.78
N HIS A 183 -3.73 17.76 -10.67
CA HIS A 183 -4.15 16.42 -11.02
C HIS A 183 -4.96 15.79 -9.88
N ARG A 184 -6.26 15.58 -10.10
CA ARG A 184 -7.22 15.12 -9.09
C ARG A 184 -7.28 13.59 -8.92
N GLY A 185 -6.32 12.86 -9.49
CA GLY A 185 -6.31 11.40 -9.46
C GLY A 185 -4.91 10.83 -9.70
N ILE A 186 -4.87 9.54 -10.02
CA ILE A 186 -3.66 8.87 -10.47
C ILE A 186 -3.89 8.24 -11.84
N ASP A 187 -2.88 8.30 -12.70
CA ASP A 187 -2.94 7.68 -14.02
C ASP A 187 -2.13 6.39 -13.99
N ILE A 188 -2.78 5.26 -14.30
CA ILE A 188 -2.14 3.95 -14.38
C ILE A 188 -2.09 3.52 -15.84
N VAL A 189 -0.90 3.25 -16.36
CA VAL A 189 -0.74 2.79 -17.74
C VAL A 189 -1.23 1.35 -17.86
N GLY A 190 -2.14 1.09 -18.80
CA GLY A 190 -2.67 -0.24 -19.10
C GLY A 190 -2.84 -0.48 -20.58
N LYS A 191 -2.97 -1.75 -20.98
CA LYS A 191 -3.31 -2.13 -22.35
C LYS A 191 -4.80 -1.93 -22.60
N ARG A 192 -5.19 -1.65 -23.84
CA ARG A 192 -6.61 -1.61 -24.23
C ARG A 192 -7.27 -2.97 -23.91
N GLY A 193 -8.43 -2.94 -23.27
CA GLY A 193 -9.17 -4.16 -22.85
C GLY A 193 -8.61 -4.84 -21.60
N GLN A 194 -7.61 -4.26 -20.94
CA GLN A 194 -7.09 -4.80 -19.68
C GLN A 194 -8.17 -4.75 -18.58
N PRO A 195 -8.36 -5.83 -17.80
CA PRO A 195 -9.34 -5.84 -16.72
C PRO A 195 -9.08 -4.74 -15.68
N ILE A 196 -10.17 -4.11 -15.23
CA ILE A 196 -10.18 -3.14 -14.14
C ILE A 196 -11.10 -3.73 -13.05
N VAL A 197 -10.61 -3.76 -11.82
CA VAL A 197 -11.36 -4.23 -10.64
C VAL A 197 -11.65 -3.06 -9.72
N ALA A 198 -12.70 -3.18 -8.90
CA ALA A 198 -12.98 -2.22 -7.85
C ALA A 198 -11.87 -2.23 -6.78
N SER A 199 -11.53 -1.05 -6.27
CA SER A 199 -10.47 -0.90 -5.25
C SER A 199 -10.90 -1.37 -3.85
N ALA A 200 -12.21 -1.58 -3.64
CA ALA A 200 -12.87 -2.04 -2.42
C ALA A 200 -14.32 -2.45 -2.71
N ASP A 201 -14.99 -3.04 -1.71
CA ASP A 201 -16.42 -3.30 -1.75
C ASP A 201 -17.21 -1.98 -1.77
N GLY A 202 -18.28 -1.91 -2.55
CA GLY A 202 -19.10 -0.70 -2.67
C GLY A 202 -20.29 -0.86 -3.62
N VAL A 203 -21.01 0.24 -3.83
CA VAL A 203 -22.18 0.31 -4.72
C VAL A 203 -21.84 1.21 -5.90
N VAL A 204 -22.06 0.73 -7.13
CA VAL A 204 -21.89 1.55 -8.32
C VAL A 204 -22.97 2.65 -8.32
N ILE A 205 -22.54 3.90 -8.26
CA ILE A 205 -23.42 5.08 -8.30
C ILE A 205 -23.48 5.71 -9.70
N PHE A 206 -22.51 5.39 -10.56
CA PHE A 206 -22.48 5.83 -11.95
C PHE A 206 -21.75 4.83 -12.84
N SER A 207 -22.27 4.60 -14.06
CA SER A 207 -21.59 3.86 -15.11
C SER A 207 -22.01 4.42 -16.48
N GLY A 208 -21.06 4.96 -17.24
CA GLY A 208 -21.35 5.54 -18.55
C GLY A 208 -20.28 6.51 -19.04
N LEU A 209 -20.66 7.35 -20.02
CA LEU A 209 -19.80 8.43 -20.51
C LEU A 209 -19.96 9.67 -19.62
N LYS A 210 -18.85 10.19 -19.09
CA LYS A 210 -18.78 11.43 -18.30
C LYS A 210 -17.84 12.42 -18.98
N GLY A 211 -18.31 13.65 -19.18
CA GLY A 211 -17.57 14.70 -19.88
C GLY A 211 -16.17 14.91 -19.29
N GLY A 212 -15.15 14.99 -20.13
CA GLY A 212 -13.74 15.11 -19.74
C GLY A 212 -13.07 13.82 -19.25
N TYR A 213 -13.83 12.87 -18.68
CA TYR A 213 -13.31 11.59 -18.16
C TYR A 213 -13.49 10.41 -19.14
N GLY A 214 -14.38 10.52 -20.11
CA GLY A 214 -14.68 9.44 -21.04
C GLY A 214 -15.55 8.36 -20.40
N LEU A 215 -15.25 7.07 -20.65
CA LEU A 215 -15.95 5.98 -19.97
C LEU A 215 -15.56 5.95 -18.50
N THR A 216 -16.54 6.03 -17.62
CA THR A 216 -16.34 6.23 -16.18
C THR A 216 -17.28 5.33 -15.39
N VAL A 217 -16.74 4.78 -14.30
CA VAL A 217 -17.50 4.08 -13.26
C VAL A 217 -17.18 4.77 -11.93
N GLU A 218 -18.20 5.14 -11.18
CA GLU A 218 -18.06 5.71 -9.83
C GLU A 218 -18.72 4.75 -8.85
N ILE A 219 -18.02 4.50 -7.74
CA ILE A 219 -18.42 3.55 -6.72
C ILE A 219 -18.44 4.30 -5.39
N ASP A 220 -19.58 4.25 -4.70
CA ASP A 220 -19.71 4.69 -3.31
C ASP A 220 -19.33 3.52 -2.41
N HIS A 221 -18.25 3.70 -1.65
CA HIS A 221 -17.77 2.69 -0.73
C HIS A 221 -18.37 2.88 0.68
N GLY A 222 -19.16 3.93 0.91
CA GLY A 222 -19.73 4.30 2.19
C GLY A 222 -18.72 5.05 3.07
N ASN A 223 -19.20 5.59 4.20
CA ASN A 223 -18.37 6.34 5.17
C ASN A 223 -17.60 7.54 4.57
N GLY A 224 -18.06 8.08 3.43
CA GLY A 224 -17.45 9.23 2.76
C GLY A 224 -16.36 8.88 1.73
N TYR A 225 -16.29 7.63 1.28
CA TYR A 225 -15.36 7.13 0.25
C TYR A 225 -16.02 6.88 -1.09
#